data_AF-M0CWI6-F1
#
_entry.id   AF-M0CWI6-F1
#
_cell.length_a   1.000
_cell.length_b   1.000
_cell.length_c   1.000
_cell.angle_alpha   90.00
_cell.angle_beta   90.00
_cell.angle_gamma   90.00
#
_symmetry.space_group_name_H-M   'P 1'
#
loop_
_entity.id
_entity.type
_entity.pdbx_description
1 polymer ?
#
loop_
_entity_poly.entity_id
_entity_poly.type
_entity_poly.pdbx_seq_one_letter_code
_entity_poly.pdbx_strand_id
1 'polypeptide(L)'
;MLPSTTGVELRVFVDEFEIDDNVSERTELLLDLVLQIYTATEAVAYAYGLDTEHVGSLVEGRELGKPMTDESLAENRINEVSWLMLFGPELVAEYGLEWLLRAPAWKREELDDGAILLVTSPDPTDYEQFSEDRDILRTYFDGRGNDSQYTDRS
;
A
#
# COMPACT_ATOMS: atom_id res chain seq x y z
N MET A 1 15.12 -3.93 7.68
CA MET A 1 14.81 -5.30 7.20
C MET A 1 13.39 -5.63 7.61
N LEU A 2 12.60 -6.21 6.71
CA LEU A 2 11.23 -6.60 6.99
C LEU A 2 11.19 -7.81 7.94
N PRO A 3 10.17 -7.91 8.79
CA PRO A 3 9.91 -9.12 9.54
C PRO A 3 9.74 -10.33 8.60
N SER A 4 10.37 -11.45 8.95
CA SER A 4 10.30 -12.67 8.15
C SER A 4 8.90 -13.31 8.13
N THR A 5 8.07 -13.01 9.15
CA THR A 5 6.74 -13.59 9.35
C THR A 5 5.67 -12.49 9.39
N THR A 6 4.52 -12.75 8.76
CA THR A 6 3.34 -11.86 8.83
C THR A 6 2.78 -11.87 10.25
N GLY A 7 2.64 -10.71 10.87
CA GLY A 7 2.09 -10.58 12.23
C GLY A 7 0.57 -10.74 12.28
N VAL A 8 -0.15 -10.09 11.36
CA VAL A 8 -1.61 -10.12 11.26
C VAL A 8 -2.02 -10.31 9.79
N GLU A 9 -2.95 -11.22 9.54
CA GLU A 9 -3.62 -11.39 8.25
C GLU A 9 -5.14 -11.30 8.48
N LEU A 10 -5.80 -10.39 7.74
CA LEU A 10 -7.24 -10.24 7.74
C LEU A 10 -7.77 -10.51 6.33
N ARG A 11 -8.84 -11.30 6.23
CA ARG A 11 -9.59 -11.49 4.97
C ARG A 11 -11.00 -10.98 5.18
N VAL A 12 -11.40 -10.06 4.31
CA VAL A 12 -12.74 -9.47 4.29
C VAL A 12 -13.41 -9.94 3.00
N PHE A 13 -14.61 -10.51 3.12
CA PHE A 13 -15.40 -11.00 1.99
C PHE A 13 -16.58 -10.06 1.75
N VAL A 14 -16.84 -9.74 0.48
CA VAL A 14 -17.88 -8.79 0.09
C VAL A 14 -19.27 -9.48 -0.04
N ASP A 15 -19.33 -10.82 0.03
CA ASP A 15 -20.58 -11.59 -0.06
C ASP A 15 -21.58 -11.34 1.09
N GLU A 16 -21.16 -10.71 2.20
CA GLU A 16 -22.06 -10.27 3.30
C GLU A 16 -22.52 -8.81 3.18
N PHE A 17 -22.10 -8.10 2.12
CA PHE A 17 -22.49 -6.73 1.83
C PHE A 17 -23.59 -6.71 0.77
N GLU A 18 -24.84 -6.95 1.18
CA GLU A 18 -25.98 -6.66 0.30
C GLU A 18 -25.85 -5.25 -0.28
N ILE A 19 -26.03 -5.20 -1.60
CA ILE A 19 -25.86 -4.10 -2.53
C ILE A 19 -26.55 -2.84 -2.00
N ASP A 20 -25.79 -1.85 -1.55
CA ASP A 20 -26.28 -0.51 -1.19
C ASP A 20 -25.25 0.54 -1.64
N ASP A 21 -25.72 1.75 -1.95
CA ASP A 21 -25.03 2.86 -2.62
C ASP A 21 -23.91 3.52 -1.78
N ASN A 22 -23.40 2.85 -0.75
CA ASN A 22 -22.54 3.45 0.27
C ASN A 22 -21.12 2.86 0.36
N VAL A 23 -20.49 2.68 -0.80
CA VAL A 23 -19.10 2.24 -0.93
C VAL A 23 -18.16 3.13 -0.11
N SER A 24 -18.34 4.45 -0.14
CA SER A 24 -17.46 5.38 0.58
C SER A 24 -17.48 5.16 2.09
N GLU A 25 -18.64 5.00 2.72
CA GLU A 25 -18.69 4.70 4.17
C GLU A 25 -18.06 3.35 4.50
N ARG A 26 -18.25 2.34 3.65
CA ARG A 26 -17.65 1.01 3.85
C ARG A 26 -16.13 1.06 3.72
N THR A 27 -15.61 1.79 2.73
CA THR A 27 -14.17 2.04 2.60
C THR A 27 -13.63 2.71 3.85
N GLU A 28 -14.26 3.78 4.34
CA GLU A 28 -13.80 4.46 5.55
C GLU A 28 -13.85 3.55 6.79
N LEU A 29 -14.91 2.75 6.97
CA LEU A 29 -14.97 1.75 8.05
C LEU A 29 -13.84 0.71 7.97
N LEU A 30 -13.48 0.29 6.76
CA LEU A 30 -12.36 -0.64 6.56
C LEU A 30 -11.03 0.04 6.89
N LEU A 31 -10.84 1.30 6.50
CA LEU A 31 -9.65 2.07 6.86
C LEU A 31 -9.55 2.26 8.38
N ASP A 32 -10.64 2.60 9.05
CA ASP A 32 -10.70 2.72 10.51
C ASP A 32 -10.31 1.41 11.20
N LEU A 33 -10.79 0.27 10.70
CA LEU A 33 -10.41 -1.05 11.22
C LEU A 33 -8.91 -1.30 11.03
N VAL A 34 -8.35 -0.99 9.85
CA VAL A 34 -6.92 -1.12 9.58
C VAL A 34 -6.10 -0.25 10.54
N LEU A 35 -6.51 1.00 10.77
CA LEU A 35 -5.83 1.91 11.68
C LEU A 35 -5.92 1.46 13.14
N GLN A 36 -7.06 0.89 13.56
CA GLN A 36 -7.19 0.28 14.89
C GLN A 36 -6.26 -0.92 15.07
N ILE A 37 -6.16 -1.80 14.06
CA ILE A 37 -5.24 -2.94 14.09
C ILE A 37 -3.79 -2.45 14.12
N TYR A 38 -3.45 -1.45 13.30
CA TYR A 38 -2.13 -0.82 13.30
C TYR A 38 -1.77 -0.30 14.69
N THR A 39 -2.66 0.50 15.29
CA THR A 39 -2.46 1.08 16.63
C THR A 39 -2.32 0.02 17.72
N ALA A 40 -3.02 -1.10 17.59
CA ALA A 40 -2.95 -2.22 18.53
C ALA A 40 -1.73 -3.12 18.32
N THR A 41 -0.99 -2.96 17.22
CA THR A 41 0.16 -3.78 16.85
C THR A 41 1.46 -3.00 17.05
N GLU A 42 2.39 -3.55 17.81
CA GLU A 42 3.70 -2.90 18.00
C GLU A 42 4.61 -3.09 16.78
N ALA A 43 5.37 -2.05 16.45
CA ALA A 43 6.45 -2.08 15.44
C ALA A 43 6.03 -2.60 14.06
N VAL A 44 4.90 -2.12 13.55
CA VAL A 44 4.47 -2.45 12.17
C VAL A 44 5.42 -1.78 11.19
N ALA A 45 6.24 -2.59 10.51
CA ALA A 45 7.12 -2.11 9.45
C ALA A 45 6.32 -1.71 8.20
N TYR A 46 5.39 -2.57 7.79
CA TYR A 46 4.59 -2.38 6.59
C TYR A 46 3.26 -3.14 6.68
N ALA A 47 2.17 -2.56 6.20
CA ALA A 47 0.90 -3.25 5.98
C ALA A 47 0.36 -2.96 4.58
N TYR A 48 -0.44 -3.88 4.04
CA TYR A 48 -0.99 -3.74 2.69
C TYR A 48 -2.34 -4.44 2.54
N GLY A 49 -3.15 -3.93 1.62
CA GLY A 49 -4.44 -4.52 1.23
C GLY A 49 -4.43 -4.94 -0.24
N LEU A 50 -4.61 -6.24 -0.48
CA LEU A 50 -4.74 -6.79 -1.83
C LEU A 50 -6.19 -7.14 -2.11
N ASP A 51 -6.62 -6.87 -3.34
CA ASP A 51 -7.77 -7.53 -3.92
C ASP A 51 -7.34 -8.91 -4.45
N THR A 52 -7.67 -9.97 -3.73
CA THR A 52 -7.24 -11.32 -4.10
C THR A 52 -7.93 -11.86 -5.35
N GLU A 53 -9.14 -11.37 -5.69
CA GLU A 53 -9.86 -11.82 -6.88
C GLU A 53 -9.24 -11.20 -8.13
N HIS A 54 -8.92 -9.92 -8.08
CA HIS A 54 -8.40 -9.20 -9.23
C HIS A 54 -6.88 -9.31 -9.37
N VAL A 55 -6.11 -9.34 -8.27
CA VAL A 55 -4.67 -9.59 -8.35
C VAL A 55 -4.36 -11.06 -8.67
N GLY A 56 -5.24 -11.99 -8.28
CA GLY A 56 -5.17 -13.40 -8.70
C GLY A 56 -5.31 -13.59 -10.22
N SER A 57 -6.04 -12.70 -10.90
CA SER A 57 -6.22 -12.76 -12.36
C SER A 57 -5.04 -12.19 -13.16
N LEU A 58 -4.22 -11.32 -12.54
CA LEU A 58 -3.10 -10.65 -13.21
C LEU A 58 -1.85 -11.52 -13.35
N VAL A 59 -1.77 -12.63 -12.62
CA VAL A 59 -0.62 -13.52 -12.69
C VAL A 59 -1.03 -14.99 -12.57
N GLU A 60 -1.51 -15.57 -13.68
CA GLU A 60 -1.59 -17.03 -13.79
C GLU A 60 -0.20 -17.63 -13.46
N GLY A 61 -0.08 -18.25 -12.29
CA GLY A 61 1.10 -19.01 -11.90
C GLY A 61 2.26 -18.27 -11.23
N ARG A 62 2.10 -17.02 -10.75
CA ARG A 62 3.00 -16.50 -9.69
C ARG A 62 2.26 -16.44 -8.37
N GLU A 63 2.90 -16.96 -7.33
CA GLU A 63 2.55 -16.55 -5.97
C GLU A 63 2.65 -15.03 -5.91
N LEU A 64 1.57 -14.38 -5.46
CA LEU A 64 1.54 -12.97 -5.12
C LEU A 64 2.73 -12.69 -4.20
N GLY A 65 3.80 -12.13 -4.75
CA GLY A 65 4.97 -11.78 -3.98
C GLY A 65 4.56 -10.80 -2.90
N LYS A 66 5.25 -10.81 -1.75
CA LYS A 66 5.08 -9.73 -0.77
C LYS A 66 5.27 -8.40 -1.53
N PRO A 67 4.36 -7.41 -1.39
CA PRO A 67 4.49 -6.12 -2.08
C PRO A 67 5.81 -5.41 -1.79
N MET A 68 6.49 -5.86 -0.73
CA MET A 68 7.79 -5.42 -0.30
C MET A 68 8.65 -6.61 0.14
N THR A 69 9.91 -6.62 -0.31
CA THR A 69 10.95 -7.56 0.10
C THR A 69 12.17 -6.80 0.62
N ASP A 70 13.05 -7.45 1.38
CA ASP A 70 14.33 -6.85 1.81
C ASP A 70 15.18 -6.36 0.63
N GLU A 71 15.12 -7.07 -0.51
CA GLU A 71 15.78 -6.67 -1.76
C GLU A 71 15.19 -5.38 -2.32
N SER A 72 13.85 -5.30 -2.44
CA SER A 72 13.20 -4.07 -2.92
C SER A 72 13.46 -2.87 -2.02
N LEU A 73 13.53 -3.12 -0.71
CA LEU A 73 13.88 -2.11 0.28
C LEU A 73 15.30 -1.59 0.11
N ALA A 74 16.27 -2.48 -0.05
CA ALA A 74 17.66 -2.11 -0.28
C ALA A 74 17.83 -1.26 -1.55
N GLU A 75 16.91 -1.38 -2.51
CA GLU A 75 16.91 -0.63 -3.76
C GLU A 75 15.93 0.56 -3.76
N ASN A 76 15.29 0.87 -2.62
CA ASN A 76 14.25 1.89 -2.50
C ASN A 76 13.11 1.73 -3.52
N ARG A 77 12.73 0.48 -3.81
CA ARG A 77 11.64 0.10 -4.72
C ARG A 77 10.46 -0.46 -3.95
N ILE A 78 9.27 -0.30 -4.51
CA ILE A 78 8.04 -0.97 -4.06
C ILE A 78 7.72 -1.98 -5.16
N ASN A 79 7.72 -3.28 -4.85
CA ASN A 79 7.59 -4.32 -5.89
C ASN A 79 6.21 -4.34 -6.52
N GLU A 80 5.18 -4.13 -5.70
CA GLU A 80 3.79 -4.13 -6.16
C GLU A 80 2.98 -3.05 -5.44
N VAL A 81 2.28 -2.23 -6.21
CA VAL A 81 1.34 -1.25 -5.66
C VAL A 81 0.06 -1.97 -5.29
N SER A 82 -0.24 -1.96 -3.99
CA SER A 82 -1.46 -2.53 -3.41
C SER A 82 -2.57 -1.47 -3.34
N TRP A 83 -3.82 -1.88 -3.11
CA TRP A 83 -4.92 -0.92 -2.90
C TRP A 83 -4.66 -0.05 -1.68
N LEU A 84 -4.22 -0.67 -0.60
CA LEU A 84 -3.79 0.00 0.62
C LEU A 84 -2.31 -0.30 0.88
N MET A 85 -1.55 0.71 1.29
CA MET A 85 -0.16 0.59 1.71
C MET A 85 0.06 1.46 2.95
N LEU A 86 0.56 0.87 4.02
CA LEU A 86 0.90 1.57 5.26
C LEU A 86 2.38 1.39 5.54
N PHE A 87 3.12 2.49 5.52
CA PHE A 87 4.55 2.54 5.78
C PHE A 87 4.78 2.90 7.25
N GLY A 88 5.37 2.00 8.02
CA GLY A 88 5.78 2.29 9.39
C GLY A 88 6.87 3.38 9.45
N PRO A 89 7.12 3.97 10.63
CA PRO A 89 7.98 5.14 10.77
C PRO A 89 9.43 4.89 10.30
N GLU A 90 9.96 3.68 10.47
CA GLU A 90 11.30 3.32 9.98
C GLU A 90 11.36 3.38 8.44
N LEU A 91 10.33 2.87 7.75
CA LEU A 91 10.26 2.94 6.29
C LEU A 91 10.01 4.38 5.82
N VAL A 92 9.20 5.15 6.53
CA VAL A 92 9.00 6.56 6.21
C VAL A 92 10.33 7.33 6.33
N ALA A 93 11.20 6.99 7.28
CA ALA A 93 12.53 7.57 7.38
C ALA A 93 13.44 7.19 6.18
N GLU A 94 13.33 5.97 5.66
CA GLU A 94 14.09 5.49 4.49
C GLU A 94 13.59 6.12 3.17
N TYR A 95 12.27 6.14 2.94
CA TYR A 95 11.66 6.70 1.72
C TYR A 95 11.51 8.23 1.75
N GLY A 96 11.43 8.82 2.94
CA GLY A 96 11.19 10.24 3.12
C GLY A 96 9.71 10.60 3.12
N LEU A 97 9.28 11.20 4.23
CA LEU A 97 7.91 11.67 4.48
C LEU A 97 7.34 12.49 3.31
N GLU A 98 8.04 13.54 2.88
CA GLU A 98 7.56 14.41 1.81
C GLU A 98 7.34 13.68 0.48
N TRP A 99 8.17 12.68 0.19
CA TRP A 99 8.06 11.92 -1.04
C TRP A 99 6.85 10.98 -0.99
N LEU A 100 6.59 10.33 0.14
CA LEU A 100 5.38 9.51 0.30
C LEU A 100 4.11 10.36 0.26
N LEU A 101 4.08 11.53 0.90
CA LEU A 101 2.93 12.44 0.87
C LEU A 101 2.68 13.11 -0.49
N ARG A 102 3.67 13.14 -1.40
CA ARG A 102 3.50 13.61 -2.78
C ARG A 102 2.99 12.53 -3.73
N ALA A 103 2.92 11.28 -3.29
CA ALA A 103 2.48 10.18 -4.13
C ALA A 103 1.04 10.43 -4.65
N PRO A 104 0.75 10.14 -5.93
CA PRO A 104 -0.55 10.38 -6.55
C PRO A 104 -1.60 9.34 -6.14
N ALA A 105 -1.77 9.09 -4.85
CA ALA A 105 -2.80 8.23 -4.29
C ALA A 105 -4.14 8.98 -4.11
N TRP A 106 -5.25 8.27 -4.01
CA TRP A 106 -6.54 8.88 -3.67
C TRP A 106 -6.50 9.49 -2.24
N LYS A 107 -6.06 8.71 -1.25
CA LYS A 107 -5.88 9.16 0.14
C LYS A 107 -4.42 9.04 0.56
N ARG A 108 -3.96 10.05 1.31
CA ARG A 108 -2.64 10.12 1.94
C ARG A 108 -2.85 10.64 3.36
N GLU A 109 -2.32 9.94 4.34
CA GLU A 109 -2.47 10.31 5.74
C GLU A 109 -1.18 10.05 6.50
N GLU A 110 -0.70 11.05 7.23
CA GLU A 110 0.36 10.91 8.23
C GLU A 110 -0.27 10.58 9.57
N LEU A 111 0.19 9.50 10.20
CA LEU A 111 -0.26 9.04 11.50
C LEU A 111 0.58 9.68 12.62
N ASP A 112 0.06 9.64 13.85
CA ASP A 112 0.66 10.32 15.01
C ASP A 112 2.11 9.90 15.34
N ASP A 113 2.52 8.70 14.92
CA ASP A 113 3.86 8.15 15.12
C ASP A 113 4.80 8.38 13.92
N GLY A 114 4.34 9.09 12.90
CA GLY A 114 5.09 9.37 11.67
C GLY A 114 4.98 8.28 10.60
N ALA A 115 4.11 7.28 10.78
CA ALA A 115 3.74 6.36 9.72
C ALA A 115 2.88 7.04 8.64
N ILE A 116 2.83 6.44 7.45
CA ILE A 116 2.05 6.96 6.33
C ILE A 116 1.12 5.90 5.77
N LEU A 117 -0.17 6.23 5.69
CA LEU A 117 -1.17 5.48 4.96
C LEU A 117 -1.36 6.08 3.56
N LEU A 118 -1.26 5.23 2.54
CA LEU A 118 -1.64 5.52 1.16
C LEU A 118 -2.77 4.59 0.73
N VAL A 119 -3.81 5.15 0.12
CA VAL A 119 -4.91 4.39 -0.50
C VAL A 119 -4.98 4.78 -1.97
N THR A 120 -4.82 3.79 -2.85
CA THR A 120 -4.67 3.98 -4.29
C THR A 120 -5.93 4.56 -4.92
N SER A 121 -7.10 3.95 -4.67
CA SER A 121 -8.41 4.33 -5.23
C SER A 121 -9.51 4.36 -4.15
N PRO A 122 -10.60 5.11 -4.34
CA PRO A 122 -11.71 5.23 -3.36
C PRO A 122 -12.51 3.94 -3.18
N ASP A 123 -12.63 3.14 -4.24
CA ASP A 123 -13.34 1.87 -4.25
C ASP A 123 -12.36 0.76 -4.62
N PRO A 124 -12.05 -0.18 -3.70
CA PRO A 124 -11.26 -1.35 -4.04
C PRO A 124 -11.97 -2.32 -4.98
N THR A 125 -13.30 -2.23 -5.12
CA THR A 125 -14.14 -3.10 -5.94
C THR A 125 -14.35 -2.57 -7.36
N ASP A 126 -14.09 -1.27 -7.60
CA ASP A 126 -14.02 -0.69 -8.94
C ASP A 126 -12.64 -0.97 -9.56
N TYR A 127 -12.55 -2.11 -10.24
CA TYR A 127 -11.31 -2.59 -10.82
C TYR A 127 -10.75 -1.67 -11.92
N GLU A 128 -11.62 -1.05 -12.73
CA GLU A 128 -11.17 -0.18 -13.82
C GLU A 128 -10.46 1.04 -13.24
N GLN A 129 -11.09 1.72 -12.28
CA GLN A 129 -10.50 2.85 -11.59
C GLN A 129 -9.25 2.45 -10.80
N PHE A 130 -9.30 1.36 -10.03
CA PHE A 130 -8.15 0.90 -9.26
C PHE A 130 -6.94 0.60 -10.16
N SER A 131 -7.14 -0.05 -11.31
CA SER A 131 -6.05 -0.38 -12.23
C SER A 131 -5.37 0.87 -12.80
N GLU A 132 -6.14 1.89 -13.17
CA GLU A 132 -5.62 3.17 -13.66
C GLU A 132 -4.82 3.92 -12.58
N ASP A 133 -5.40 4.08 -11.38
CA ASP A 133 -4.76 4.77 -10.25
C ASP A 133 -3.48 4.04 -9.81
N ARG A 134 -3.51 2.70 -9.83
CA ARG A 134 -2.35 1.86 -9.52
C ARG A 134 -1.21 2.06 -10.50
N ASP A 135 -1.49 2.14 -11.80
CA ASP A 135 -0.46 2.34 -12.82
C ASP A 135 0.21 3.73 -12.71
N ILE A 136 -0.56 4.77 -12.36
CA ILE A 136 -0.04 6.11 -12.07
C ILE A 136 0.90 6.05 -10.85
N LEU A 137 0.45 5.41 -9.77
CA LEU A 137 1.21 5.30 -8.53
C LEU A 137 2.48 4.44 -8.69
N ARG A 138 2.41 3.36 -9.47
CA ARG A 138 3.57 2.54 -9.84
C ARG A 138 4.61 3.37 -10.58
N THR A 139 4.18 4.14 -11.58
CA THR A 139 5.07 5.03 -12.35
C THR A 139 5.78 6.03 -11.45
N TYR A 140 5.07 6.59 -10.47
CA TYR A 140 5.65 7.51 -9.48
C TYR A 140 6.72 6.83 -8.63
N PHE A 141 6.46 5.62 -8.13
CA PHE A 141 7.43 4.87 -7.33
C PHE A 141 8.65 4.41 -8.11
N ASP A 142 8.47 3.97 -9.36
CA ASP A 142 9.57 3.59 -10.26
C ASP A 142 10.50 4.78 -10.57
N GLY A 143 9.94 6.00 -10.64
CA GLY A 143 10.68 7.23 -10.89
C GLY A 143 11.78 7.52 -9.86
N ARG A 144 11.62 7.07 -8.60
CA ARG A 144 12.60 7.30 -7.52
C ARG A 144 13.93 6.58 -7.76
N GLY A 145 13.90 5.40 -8.38
CA GLY A 145 15.10 4.64 -8.73
C GLY A 145 16.01 5.38 -9.73
N ASN A 146 15.47 6.32 -10.49
CA ASN A 146 16.22 7.14 -11.44
C ASN A 146 16.82 8.41 -10.82
N ASP A 147 16.16 9.05 -9.85
CA ASP A 147 16.69 10.26 -9.21
C ASP A 147 17.93 9.96 -8.34
N SER A 148 18.01 8.76 -7.75
CA SER A 148 19.15 8.31 -6.93
C SER A 148 20.43 8.08 -7.74
N GLN A 149 20.34 7.93 -9.08
CA GLN A 149 21.49 7.76 -9.98
C GLN A 149 22.15 9.09 -10.40
N TYR A 150 21.52 10.23 -10.12
CA TYR A 150 22.07 11.55 -10.47
C TYR A 150 22.85 12.22 -9.34
N THR A 151 22.72 11.75 -8.10
CA THR A 151 23.41 12.32 -6.93
C THR A 151 24.87 11.87 -6.75
N ASP A 152 25.39 10.95 -7.57
CA ASP A 152 26.78 10.44 -7.48
C ASP A 152 27.70 10.96 -8.61
N ARG A 153 27.35 12.10 -9.23
CA ARG A 153 28.15 12.75 -10.28
C ARG A 153 28.34 14.25 -10.07
N SER A 154 28.75 14.67 -8.87
CA SER A 154 29.15 16.06 -8.60
C SER A 154 30.48 16.13 -7.87
#